data_AF-A0A7V9MUP8-F1
#
_entry.id   AF-A0A7V9MUP8-F1
#
_cell.length_a   1.000
_cell.length_b   1.000
_cell.length_c   1.000
_cell.angle_alpha   90.00
_cell.angle_beta   90.00
_cell.angle_gamma   90.00
#
_symmetry.space_group_name_H-M   'P 1'
#
loop_
_entity.id
_entity.type
_entity.pdbx_description
1 polymer ?
#
loop_
_entity_poly.entity_id
_entity_poly.type
_entity_poly.pdbx_seq_one_letter_code
_entity_poly.pdbx_strand_id
1 'polypeptide(L)'
;PKPLAGKTGTSQDAQSVWFIGFSPDLAAGVYVGFDNPRTLGPKEQGATVAAPIFRDFMKEALADAPPTPFRIAPGIEEVPIDWKSGNPVPAGTPGAITEAFKAGTAPGEANAPVPAVDENGAPVAASAAGQSGAPARTVGEGTGGLY
;
A
#
# COMPACT_ATOMS: atom_id res chain seq x y z
N PRO A 1 -7.49 -5.76 19.88
CA PRO A 1 -6.92 -6.25 18.61
C PRO A 1 -5.57 -5.58 18.40
N LYS A 2 -4.58 -6.27 17.82
CA LYS A 2 -3.27 -5.67 17.54
C LYS A 2 -3.28 -5.02 16.16
N PRO A 3 -2.70 -3.82 15.98
CA PRO A 3 -2.66 -3.18 14.67
C PRO A 3 -1.73 -3.95 13.75
N LEU A 4 -2.20 -4.20 12.54
CA LEU A 4 -1.47 -4.91 11.50
C LEU A 4 -1.65 -4.18 10.18
N ALA A 5 -0.58 -4.12 9.41
CA ALA A 5 -0.54 -3.62 8.06
C ALA A 5 -0.04 -4.73 7.13
N GLY A 6 -0.39 -4.67 5.85
CA GLY A 6 0.14 -5.64 4.91
C GLY A 6 -0.38 -5.48 3.50
N LYS A 7 0.21 -6.26 2.61
CA LYS A 7 -0.09 -6.23 1.19
C LYS A 7 -0.12 -7.65 0.62
N THR A 8 -1.18 -7.92 -0.12
CA THR A 8 -1.33 -9.12 -0.93
C THR A 8 -0.52 -9.02 -2.21
N GLY A 9 -0.01 -10.15 -2.68
CA GLY A 9 0.44 -10.33 -4.04
C GLY A 9 0.03 -11.69 -4.59
N THR A 10 -0.17 -11.72 -5.89
CA THR A 10 -0.58 -12.90 -6.67
C THR A 10 0.22 -12.83 -7.95
N SER A 11 0.96 -13.88 -8.27
CA SER A 11 1.68 -13.94 -9.55
C SER A 11 0.70 -14.11 -10.71
N GLN A 12 1.21 -13.95 -11.92
CA GLN A 12 0.49 -14.34 -13.13
C GLN A 12 -0.02 -15.79 -13.01
N ASP A 13 -1.22 -16.02 -13.53
CA ASP A 13 -1.94 -17.31 -13.56
C ASP A 13 -2.08 -18.00 -12.18
N ALA A 14 -1.95 -17.23 -11.10
CA ALA A 14 -1.96 -17.72 -9.72
C ALA A 14 -1.00 -18.90 -9.48
N GLN A 15 0.18 -18.89 -10.11
CA GLN A 15 1.23 -19.90 -9.84
C GLN A 15 1.80 -19.81 -8.42
N SER A 16 1.79 -18.59 -7.87
CA SER A 16 2.17 -18.31 -6.49
C SER A 16 1.37 -17.14 -5.93
N VAL A 17 1.22 -17.14 -4.62
CA VAL A 17 0.53 -16.09 -3.87
C VAL A 17 1.35 -15.77 -2.63
N TRP A 18 1.35 -14.51 -2.24
CA TRP A 18 2.04 -14.07 -1.03
C TRP A 18 1.28 -13.01 -0.28
N PHE A 19 1.62 -12.91 0.99
CA PHE A 19 1.21 -11.82 1.87
C PHE A 19 2.42 -11.39 2.68
N ILE A 20 2.78 -10.12 2.57
CA ILE A 20 3.78 -9.50 3.44
C ILE A 20 3.05 -8.54 4.34
N GLY A 21 3.29 -8.64 5.64
CA GLY A 21 2.67 -7.76 6.61
C GLY A 21 3.52 -7.57 7.85
N PHE A 22 3.11 -6.63 8.68
CA PHE A 22 3.85 -6.25 9.85
C PHE A 22 2.95 -5.66 10.94
N SER A 23 3.44 -5.78 12.17
CA SER A 23 3.12 -4.94 13.31
C SER A 23 4.30 -3.96 13.53
N PRO A 24 4.21 -2.98 14.45
CA PRO A 24 5.33 -2.06 14.68
C PRO A 24 6.66 -2.74 14.98
N ASP A 25 6.65 -3.90 15.64
CA ASP A 25 7.86 -4.56 16.15
C ASP A 25 8.17 -5.91 15.47
N LEU A 26 7.33 -6.37 14.54
CA LEU A 26 7.50 -7.66 13.84
C LEU A 26 6.98 -7.59 12.41
N ALA A 27 7.82 -7.93 11.45
CA ALA A 27 7.46 -8.16 10.05
C ALA A 27 7.51 -9.66 9.72
N ALA A 28 6.55 -10.13 8.93
CA ALA A 28 6.49 -11.51 8.47
C ALA A 28 5.98 -11.59 7.02
N GLY A 29 6.42 -12.63 6.31
CA GLY A 29 6.02 -12.91 4.94
C GLY A 29 5.57 -14.35 4.80
N VAL A 30 4.46 -14.56 4.11
CA VAL A 30 3.96 -15.89 3.72
C VAL A 30 3.99 -15.97 2.21
N TYR A 31 4.65 -17.01 1.69
CA TYR A 31 4.64 -17.37 0.28
C TYR A 31 4.06 -18.77 0.15
N VAL A 32 3.16 -18.95 -0.81
CA VAL A 32 2.57 -20.25 -1.14
C VAL A 32 2.68 -20.48 -2.64
N GLY A 33 3.22 -21.63 -3.00
CA GLY A 33 3.41 -22.08 -4.37
C GLY A 33 3.79 -23.55 -4.37
N PHE A 34 3.77 -24.18 -5.55
CA PHE A 34 4.30 -25.53 -5.72
C PHE A 34 5.78 -25.48 -6.10
N ASP A 35 6.56 -26.47 -5.66
CA ASP A 35 7.99 -26.58 -5.99
C ASP A 35 8.23 -26.61 -7.51
N ASN A 36 7.36 -27.33 -8.24
CA ASN A 36 7.25 -27.25 -9.69
C ASN A 36 6.13 -26.26 -10.05
N PRO A 37 6.44 -25.14 -10.74
CA PRO A 37 5.46 -24.09 -11.01
C PRO A 37 4.22 -24.62 -11.73
N ARG A 38 3.07 -24.50 -11.05
CA ARG A 38 1.74 -24.79 -11.60
C ARG A 38 0.72 -23.89 -10.92
N THR A 39 -0.40 -23.66 -11.57
CA THR A 39 -1.48 -22.84 -10.99
C THR A 39 -1.98 -23.43 -9.68
N LEU A 40 -2.21 -22.56 -8.69
CA LEU A 40 -2.89 -22.90 -7.43
C LEU A 40 -4.40 -23.08 -7.65
N GLY A 41 -4.92 -22.56 -8.76
CA GLY A 41 -6.34 -22.59 -9.12
C GLY A 41 -6.85 -21.19 -9.45
N PRO A 42 -7.92 -21.08 -10.26
CA PRO A 42 -8.40 -19.80 -10.80
C PRO A 42 -8.97 -18.84 -9.74
N LYS A 43 -9.21 -19.31 -8.52
CA LYS A 43 -9.75 -18.51 -7.41
C LYS A 43 -8.71 -18.23 -6.33
N GLU A 44 -7.49 -18.74 -6.47
CA GLU A 44 -6.47 -18.58 -5.45
C GLU A 44 -5.74 -17.25 -5.60
N GLN A 45 -5.74 -16.47 -4.51
CA GLN A 45 -5.14 -15.14 -4.45
C GLN A 45 -4.43 -14.98 -3.10
N GLY A 46 -3.54 -13.99 -3.01
CA GLY A 46 -2.87 -13.65 -1.73
C GLY A 46 -3.85 -13.47 -0.57
N ALA A 47 -5.04 -12.91 -0.83
CA ALA A 47 -6.08 -12.70 0.18
C ALA A 47 -6.76 -14.00 0.67
N THR A 48 -6.87 -15.04 -0.18
CA THR A 48 -7.59 -16.28 0.15
C THR A 48 -6.68 -17.34 0.76
N VAL A 49 -5.40 -17.33 0.42
CA VAL A 49 -4.44 -18.37 0.85
C VAL A 49 -3.42 -17.83 1.84
N ALA A 50 -2.62 -16.83 1.44
CA ALA A 50 -1.48 -16.38 2.22
C ALA A 50 -1.89 -15.51 3.43
N ALA A 51 -2.90 -14.65 3.27
CA ALA A 51 -3.37 -13.75 4.33
C ALA A 51 -3.96 -14.50 5.56
N PRO A 52 -4.77 -15.56 5.41
CA PRO A 52 -5.22 -16.36 6.56
C PRO A 52 -4.07 -17.03 7.33
N ILE A 53 -3.06 -17.56 6.62
CA ILE A 53 -1.87 -18.14 7.27
C ILE A 53 -1.11 -17.08 8.05
N PHE A 54 -0.90 -15.90 7.44
CA PHE A 54 -0.28 -14.75 8.12
C PHE A 54 -1.07 -14.33 9.38
N ARG A 55 -2.41 -14.24 9.28
CA ARG A 55 -3.29 -13.92 10.42
C ARG A 55 -3.07 -14.90 11.57
N ASP A 56 -3.09 -16.20 11.29
CA ASP A 56 -2.99 -17.23 12.32
C ASP A 56 -1.59 -17.21 12.96
N PHE A 57 -0.54 -17.06 12.16
CA PHE A 57 0.81 -16.86 12.67
C PHE A 57 0.93 -15.62 13.57
N MET A 58 0.47 -14.45 13.11
CA MET A 58 0.58 -13.20 13.86
C MET A 58 -0.27 -13.21 15.13
N LYS A 59 -1.39 -13.94 15.15
CA LYS A 59 -2.22 -14.10 16.34
C LYS A 59 -1.45 -14.78 17.48
N GLU A 60 -0.71 -15.84 17.16
CA GLU A 60 0.13 -16.57 18.11
C GLU A 60 1.43 -15.82 18.42
N ALA A 61 2.15 -15.38 17.38
CA ALA A 61 3.46 -14.72 17.52
C ALA A 61 3.39 -13.44 18.35
N LEU A 62 2.27 -12.72 18.27
CA LEU A 62 2.08 -11.51 19.04
C LEU A 62 1.34 -11.76 20.36
N ALA A 63 0.88 -12.96 20.72
CA ALA A 63 -0.08 -13.19 21.82
C ALA A 63 0.18 -12.32 23.07
N ASP A 64 1.42 -12.30 23.56
CA ASP A 64 1.85 -11.57 24.76
C ASP A 64 2.42 -10.16 24.51
N ALA A 65 2.54 -9.74 23.25
CA ALA A 65 3.00 -8.40 22.88
C ALA A 65 1.94 -7.33 23.20
N PRO A 66 2.35 -6.11 23.61
CA PRO A 66 1.42 -5.00 23.77
C PRO A 66 0.80 -4.59 22.42
N PRO A 67 -0.41 -4.00 22.40
CA PRO A 67 -1.04 -3.49 21.18
C PRO A 67 -0.44 -2.12 20.79
N THR A 68 0.86 -2.07 20.52
CA THR A 68 1.57 -0.86 20.12
C THR A 68 0.96 -0.28 18.84
N PRO A 69 0.56 1.00 18.78
CA PRO A 69 0.07 1.63 17.55
C PRO A 69 1.21 1.93 16.57
N PHE A 70 0.87 2.07 15.28
CA PHE A 70 1.80 2.67 14.31
C PHE A 70 2.05 4.14 14.67
N ARG A 71 3.29 4.59 14.46
CA ARG A 71 3.72 5.93 14.84
C ARG A 71 3.70 6.81 13.60
N ILE A 72 2.91 7.88 13.65
CA ILE A 72 2.97 8.93 12.64
C ILE A 72 4.34 9.59 12.74
N ALA A 73 5.09 9.59 11.63
CA ALA A 73 6.40 10.21 11.57
C ALA A 73 6.28 11.75 11.72
N PRO A 74 7.27 12.42 12.35
CA PRO A 74 7.32 13.88 12.34
C PRO A 74 7.31 14.44 10.91
N GLY A 75 6.61 15.55 10.70
CA GLY A 75 6.50 16.20 9.39
C GLY A 75 5.45 15.57 8.46
N ILE A 76 4.53 14.77 9.00
CA ILE A 76 3.29 14.39 8.31
C ILE A 76 2.19 15.40 8.65
N GLU A 77 1.47 15.84 7.63
CA GLU A 77 0.32 16.74 7.72
C GLU A 77 -0.95 15.97 7.33
N GLU A 78 -1.97 16.03 8.19
CA GLU A 78 -3.29 15.48 7.89
C GLU A 78 -4.17 16.56 7.28
N VAL A 79 -4.53 16.39 6.01
CA VAL A 79 -5.24 17.40 5.22
C VAL A 79 -6.63 16.87 4.87
N PRO A 80 -7.71 17.65 5.10
CA PRO A 80 -9.03 17.31 4.60
C PRO A 80 -9.07 17.44 3.08
N ILE A 81 -9.45 16.36 2.39
CA ILE A 81 -9.48 16.24 0.93
C ILE A 81 -10.91 15.91 0.47
N ASP A 82 -11.33 16.51 -0.64
CA ASP A 82 -12.47 16.00 -1.40
C ASP A 82 -12.06 14.71 -2.14
N TRP A 83 -12.66 13.58 -1.76
CA TRP A 83 -12.28 12.25 -2.28
C TRP A 83 -12.46 12.09 -3.79
N LYS A 84 -13.25 12.96 -4.45
CA LYS A 84 -13.47 12.92 -5.89
C LYS A 84 -12.38 13.67 -6.66
N SER A 85 -12.05 14.88 -6.23
CA SER A 85 -11.09 15.75 -6.93
C SER A 85 -9.66 15.59 -6.43
N GLY A 86 -9.46 15.07 -5.22
CA GLY A 86 -8.15 15.00 -4.59
C GLY A 86 -7.65 16.33 -4.05
N ASN A 87 -8.45 17.41 -4.09
CA ASN A 87 -8.03 18.73 -3.65
C ASN A 87 -8.31 18.98 -2.16
N PRO A 88 -7.50 19.82 -1.48
CA PRO A 88 -7.78 20.27 -0.13
C PRO A 88 -9.10 21.01 -0.02
N VAL A 89 -9.81 20.74 1.06
CA VAL A 89 -11.06 21.41 1.44
C VAL A 89 -10.97 21.93 2.88
N PRO A 90 -11.77 22.94 3.26
CA PRO A 90 -11.81 23.42 4.63
C PRO A 90 -12.13 22.29 5.64
N ALA A 91 -11.52 22.35 6.81
CA ALA A 91 -11.81 21.41 7.89
C ALA A 91 -13.30 21.43 8.25
N GLY A 92 -13.87 20.24 8.48
CA GLY A 92 -15.29 20.07 8.78
C GLY A 92 -16.22 20.07 7.56
N THR A 93 -15.69 20.16 6.33
CA THR A 93 -16.49 19.97 5.11
C THR A 93 -17.16 18.59 5.12
N PRO A 94 -18.51 18.51 5.02
CA PRO A 94 -19.21 17.22 5.01
C PRO A 94 -18.75 16.34 3.85
N GLY A 95 -18.38 15.09 4.15
CA GLY A 95 -17.94 14.13 3.14
C GLY A 95 -16.48 14.24 2.73
N ALA A 96 -15.70 15.14 3.34
CA ALA A 96 -14.25 15.16 3.19
C ALA A 96 -13.62 13.91 3.83
N ILE A 97 -12.57 13.39 3.21
CA ILE A 97 -11.70 12.37 3.79
C ILE A 97 -10.44 13.05 4.35
N THR A 98 -9.79 12.44 5.33
CA THR A 98 -8.50 12.93 5.82
C THR A 98 -7.40 12.10 5.19
N GLU A 99 -6.43 12.76 4.56
CA GLU A 99 -5.28 12.12 3.93
C GLU A 99 -3.98 12.68 4.52
N ALA A 100 -2.98 11.81 4.63
CA ALA A 100 -1.67 12.16 5.18
C ALA A 100 -0.70 12.53 4.06
N PHE A 101 -0.05 13.69 4.18
CA PHE A 101 0.97 14.19 3.25
C PHE A 101 2.28 14.44 3.98
N LYS A 102 3.40 14.37 3.26
CA LYS A 102 4.64 14.96 3.78
C LYS A 102 4.46 16.49 3.80
N ALA A 103 4.97 17.17 4.80
CA ALA A 103 4.87 18.63 4.91
C ALA A 103 5.32 19.33 3.63
N GLY A 104 4.48 20.23 3.10
CA GLY A 104 4.76 20.96 1.86
C GLY A 104 4.50 20.17 0.56
N THR A 105 3.95 18.95 0.63
CA THR A 105 3.64 18.10 -0.54
C THR A 105 2.14 17.89 -0.77
N ALA A 106 1.28 18.50 0.03
CA ALA A 106 -0.15 18.44 -0.20
C ALA A 106 -0.52 19.13 -1.53
N PRO A 107 -1.64 18.76 -2.17
CA PRO A 107 -1.98 19.31 -3.48
C PRO A 107 -2.16 20.84 -3.40
N GLY A 108 -1.41 21.56 -4.25
CA GLY A 108 -1.35 23.03 -4.24
C GLY A 108 -0.18 23.63 -3.46
N GLU A 109 0.64 22.81 -2.78
CA GLU A 109 1.85 23.26 -2.09
C GLU A 109 3.09 23.24 -2.99
N ALA A 110 4.14 23.95 -2.56
CA ALA A 110 5.33 24.20 -3.35
C ALA A 110 6.08 22.93 -3.81
N ASN A 111 6.01 21.85 -3.03
CA ASN A 111 6.66 20.58 -3.34
C ASN A 111 5.65 19.46 -3.66
N ALA A 112 4.42 19.81 -4.03
CA ALA A 112 3.44 18.84 -4.49
C ALA A 112 4.01 18.08 -5.71
N PRO A 113 3.96 16.74 -5.74
CA PRO A 113 4.37 15.98 -6.92
C PRO A 113 3.56 16.46 -8.13
N VAL A 114 4.26 16.90 -9.17
CA VAL A 114 3.58 17.12 -10.45
C VAL A 114 3.02 15.78 -10.92
N PRO A 115 1.73 15.72 -11.29
CA PRO A 115 1.19 14.52 -11.93
C PRO A 115 2.12 14.18 -13.09
N ALA A 116 2.58 12.94 -13.16
CA ALA A 116 3.31 12.51 -14.32
C ALA A 116 2.42 12.79 -15.54
N VAL A 117 2.94 13.50 -16.52
CA VAL A 117 2.25 13.80 -17.77
C VAL A 117 2.94 13.06 -18.91
N ASP A 118 2.18 12.64 -19.91
CA ASP A 118 2.75 12.06 -21.13
C ASP A 118 3.47 13.14 -21.97
N GLU A 119 4.07 12.74 -23.10
CA GLU A 119 4.69 13.67 -24.05
C GLU A 119 3.73 14.75 -24.58
N ASN A 120 2.42 14.56 -24.42
CA ASN A 120 1.38 15.50 -24.85
C ASN A 120 0.84 16.36 -23.69
N GLY A 121 1.41 16.25 -22.48
CA GLY A 121 0.97 17.01 -21.31
C GLY A 121 -0.31 16.50 -20.65
N ALA A 122 -0.81 15.32 -21.04
CA ALA A 122 -1.97 14.70 -20.40
C ALA A 122 -1.53 13.94 -19.14
N PRO A 123 -2.25 14.02 -18.01
CA PRO A 123 -1.92 13.27 -16.81
C PRO A 123 -1.89 11.77 -17.13
N VAL A 124 -0.76 11.11 -16.94
CA VAL A 124 -0.71 9.66 -17.02
C VAL A 124 -1.48 9.11 -15.83
N ALA A 125 -2.56 8.40 -16.13
CA ALA A 125 -3.27 7.64 -15.11
C ALA A 125 -2.26 6.73 -14.42
N ALA A 126 -2.24 6.74 -13.08
CA ALA A 126 -1.50 5.75 -12.31
C ALA A 126 -2.10 4.37 -12.62
N SER A 127 -1.58 3.72 -13.66
CA SER A 127 -2.06 2.41 -14.08
C SER A 127 -1.65 1.41 -13.02
N ALA A 128 -2.64 0.87 -12.32
CA ALA A 128 -2.46 -0.32 -11.54
C ALA A 128 -2.03 -1.46 -12.48
N ALA A 129 -0.85 -2.02 -12.20
CA ALA A 129 -0.27 -3.24 -12.75
C ALA A 129 0.34 -3.20 -14.17
N GLY A 130 1.64 -3.52 -14.19
CA GLY A 130 2.27 -4.42 -15.15
C GLY A 130 2.44 -3.95 -16.60
N GLN A 131 3.63 -3.47 -16.94
CA GLN A 131 4.23 -3.72 -18.26
C GLN A 131 5.75 -3.57 -18.22
N SER A 132 6.40 -4.61 -18.77
CA SER A 132 7.84 -4.80 -18.85
C SER A 132 8.50 -3.76 -19.77
N GLY A 133 9.48 -3.04 -19.24
CA GLY A 133 10.40 -2.17 -19.98
C GLY A 133 11.47 -1.64 -19.03
N ALA A 134 12.75 -1.79 -19.38
CA ALA A 134 13.88 -1.48 -18.49
C ALA A 134 13.82 -0.03 -17.95
N PRO A 135 14.16 0.21 -16.66
CA PRO A 135 14.04 1.54 -16.09
C PRO A 135 15.16 2.46 -16.58
N ALA A 136 14.79 3.57 -17.20
CA ALA A 136 15.57 4.79 -17.11
C ALA A 136 15.62 5.20 -15.64
N ARG A 137 16.83 5.42 -15.12
CA ARG A 137 17.07 5.78 -13.72
C ARG A 137 16.42 7.13 -13.40
N THR A 138 15.32 7.09 -12.66
CA THR A 138 14.91 8.20 -11.79
C THR A 138 14.37 7.60 -10.49
N VAL A 139 15.02 7.99 -9.39
CA VAL A 139 14.76 7.54 -8.02
C VAL A 139 13.35 7.99 -7.58
N GLY A 140 12.59 7.06 -7.01
CA GLY A 140 11.27 7.29 -6.43
C GLY A 140 10.49 5.99 -6.22
N GLU A 141 11.07 5.03 -5.49
CA GLU A 141 10.38 3.78 -5.13
C GLU A 141 9.18 4.03 -4.19
N GLY A 142 8.00 3.59 -4.62
CA GLY A 142 6.95 3.09 -3.75
C GLY A 142 5.81 4.05 -3.42
N THR A 143 4.63 3.79 -4.02
CA THR A 143 3.31 4.29 -3.58
C THR A 143 2.73 3.46 -2.43
N GLY A 144 3.60 2.92 -1.56
CA GLY A 144 3.17 2.26 -0.34
C GLY A 144 2.53 3.30 0.58
N GLY A 145 1.23 3.15 0.83
CA GLY A 145 0.49 4.01 1.76
C GLY A 145 1.25 4.16 3.07
N LEU A 146 1.23 5.38 3.59
CA LEU A 146 1.79 5.72 4.88
C LEU A 146 1.07 4.87 5.95
N TYR A 147 1.82 4.05 6.68
CA TYR A 147 1.38 3.36 7.89
C TYR A 147 2.10 3.96 9.09
#